data_AF-A0A4U9UI44-F1
#
_entry.id   AF-A0A4U9UI44-F1
#
_cell.length_a   1.000
_cell.length_b   1.000
_cell.length_c   1.000
_cell.angle_alpha   90.00
_cell.angle_beta   90.00
_cell.angle_gamma   90.00
#
_symmetry.space_group_name_H-M   'P 1'
#
loop_
_entity.id
_entity.type
_entity.pdbx_description
1 polymer ?
#
loop_
_entity_poly.entity_id
_entity_poly.type
_entity_poly.pdbx_seq_one_letter_code
_entity_poly.pdbx_strand_id
1 'polypeptide(L)'
;MPTRYPALVDAGIIDMMAQNLRERLSGMGESVVKFSLASLVGLLTLAIYLILVPLMAFFLLKDKEQMINAVRRVLPRNRGLAGQVWIEMNQQITNYIRGKVLEMVIVGVATYLVFFILDMRYSLLLAVLVGLSVLIPYIGAVLVTIPVVVVAMFQWGIGADFWTLIIAYLVVQGLDGNLLVPILFSEAVNLHPLVIILSVIIFGGLWGFWGVFFAIPLATLVKAVIHAWPDDMLVDVGDEVK
;
A
#
# COMPACT_ATOMS: atom_id res chain seq x y z
N MET A 1 -7.33 -35.89 -59.40
CA MET A 1 -6.71 -34.61 -59.78
C MET A 1 -6.56 -33.73 -58.53
N PRO A 2 -5.37 -33.72 -57.90
CA PRO A 2 -4.83 -32.50 -57.29
C PRO A 2 -3.33 -32.38 -57.62
N THR A 3 -2.98 -32.06 -58.87
CA THR A 3 -1.59 -31.90 -59.34
C THR A 3 -1.45 -30.64 -60.20
N ARG A 4 -1.96 -29.51 -59.71
CA ARG A 4 -1.68 -28.20 -60.28
C ARG A 4 -1.45 -27.20 -59.15
N TYR A 5 -0.20 -26.74 -59.02
CA TYR A 5 0.30 -25.60 -58.22
C TYR A 5 0.69 -25.84 -56.74
N PRO A 6 1.81 -26.54 -56.45
CA PRO A 6 2.41 -26.59 -55.11
C PRO A 6 3.34 -25.40 -54.77
N ALA A 7 3.71 -24.55 -55.74
CA ALA A 7 4.76 -23.53 -55.57
C ALA A 7 4.29 -22.18 -54.98
N LEU A 8 2.99 -21.89 -54.95
CA LEU A 8 2.45 -20.61 -54.46
C LEU A 8 1.90 -20.67 -53.02
N VAL A 9 1.74 -21.87 -52.47
CA VAL A 9 1.23 -22.07 -51.10
C VAL A 9 2.37 -22.09 -50.08
N ASP A 10 3.59 -22.48 -50.48
CA ASP A 10 4.71 -22.63 -49.54
C ASP A 10 5.44 -21.29 -49.28
N ALA A 11 5.74 -20.52 -50.34
CA ALA A 11 6.46 -19.25 -50.20
C ALA A 11 5.66 -18.18 -49.44
N GLY A 12 4.37 -18.02 -49.75
CA GLY A 12 3.53 -17.00 -49.11
C GLY A 12 3.24 -17.26 -47.63
N ILE A 13 3.09 -18.53 -47.24
CA ILE A 13 2.89 -18.91 -45.83
C ILE A 13 4.19 -18.75 -45.04
N ILE A 14 5.33 -19.12 -45.63
CA ILE A 14 6.65 -18.94 -45.00
C ILE A 14 6.95 -17.45 -44.80
N ASP A 15 6.68 -16.61 -45.81
CA ASP A 15 6.88 -15.16 -45.70
C ASP A 15 5.94 -14.52 -44.67
N MET A 16 4.67 -14.94 -44.63
CA MET A 16 3.73 -14.49 -43.60
C MET A 16 4.15 -14.92 -42.19
N MET A 17 4.65 -16.15 -42.00
CA MET A 17 5.18 -16.59 -40.71
C MET A 17 6.43 -15.81 -40.33
N ALA A 18 7.36 -15.58 -41.25
CA ALA A 18 8.55 -14.80 -41.03
C ALA A 18 8.24 -13.34 -40.66
N GLN A 19 7.25 -12.73 -41.32
CA GLN A 19 6.79 -11.38 -41.01
C GLN A 19 6.13 -11.30 -39.63
N ASN A 20 5.22 -12.22 -39.30
CA ASN A 20 4.59 -12.28 -37.97
C ASN A 20 5.62 -12.54 -36.85
N LEU A 21 6.63 -13.38 -37.09
CA LEU A 21 7.70 -13.62 -36.13
C LEU A 21 8.53 -12.35 -35.91
N ARG A 22 8.86 -11.65 -37.00
CA ARG A 22 9.65 -10.43 -36.97
C ARG A 22 8.91 -9.29 -36.28
N GLU A 23 7.61 -9.14 -36.53
CA GLU A 23 6.75 -8.18 -35.83
C GLU A 23 6.68 -8.50 -34.33
N ARG A 24 6.45 -9.76 -33.95
CA ARG A 24 6.44 -10.18 -32.53
C ARG A 24 7.80 -9.96 -31.85
N LEU A 25 8.91 -10.30 -32.52
CA LEU A 25 10.26 -10.08 -32.00
C LEU A 25 10.57 -8.58 -31.85
N SER A 26 10.16 -7.76 -32.81
CA SER A 26 10.32 -6.31 -32.72
C SER A 26 9.45 -5.69 -31.61
N GLY A 27 8.20 -6.14 -31.46
CA GLY A 27 7.30 -5.71 -30.41
C GLY A 27 7.74 -6.15 -29.00
N MET A 28 8.32 -7.35 -28.89
CA MET A 28 8.97 -7.82 -27.65
C MET A 28 10.22 -6.98 -27.35
N GLY A 29 11.06 -6.71 -28.35
CA GLY A 29 12.24 -5.86 -28.20
C GLY A 29 11.89 -4.45 -27.73
N GLU A 30 10.88 -3.82 -28.34
CA GLU A 30 10.37 -2.53 -27.89
C GLU A 30 9.81 -2.58 -26.46
N SER A 31 9.08 -3.63 -26.11
CA SER A 31 8.48 -3.78 -24.78
C SER A 31 9.56 -3.95 -23.70
N VAL A 32 10.61 -4.74 -23.99
CA VAL A 32 11.76 -4.92 -23.10
C VAL A 32 12.49 -3.60 -22.91
N VAL A 33 12.77 -2.86 -23.99
CA VAL A 33 13.44 -1.56 -23.89
C VAL A 33 12.59 -0.56 -23.10
N LYS A 34 11.28 -0.48 -23.35
CA LYS A 34 10.35 0.38 -22.60
C LYS A 34 10.33 0.01 -21.11
N PHE A 35 10.28 -1.27 -20.78
CA PHE A 35 10.32 -1.74 -19.39
C PHE A 35 11.65 -1.42 -18.70
N SER A 36 12.78 -1.61 -19.39
CA SER A 36 14.11 -1.28 -18.86
C SER A 36 14.27 0.22 -18.62
N LEU A 37 13.84 1.06 -19.57
CA LEU A 37 13.87 2.52 -19.41
C LEU A 37 12.96 2.96 -18.26
N ALA A 38 11.75 2.41 -18.16
CA ALA A 38 10.84 2.68 -17.05
C ALA A 38 11.45 2.25 -15.71
N SER A 39 12.14 1.11 -15.66
CA SER A 39 12.84 0.63 -14.47
C SER A 39 13.97 1.57 -14.06
N LEU A 40 14.78 2.06 -15.00
CA LEU A 40 15.86 3.01 -14.73
C LEU A 40 15.32 4.34 -14.17
N VAL A 41 14.27 4.89 -14.80
CA VAL A 41 13.60 6.09 -14.30
C VAL A 41 13.02 5.85 -12.90
N GLY A 42 12.44 4.68 -12.66
CA GLY A 42 11.94 4.27 -11.34
C GLY A 42 13.04 4.21 -10.29
N LEU A 43 14.20 3.63 -10.62
CA LEU A 43 15.36 3.57 -9.71
C LEU A 43 15.93 4.96 -9.40
N LEU A 44 16.02 5.84 -10.41
CA LEU A 44 16.44 7.22 -10.19
C LEU A 44 15.47 7.99 -9.30
N THR A 45 14.17 7.82 -9.54
CA THR A 45 13.12 8.43 -8.72
C THR A 45 13.20 7.93 -7.28
N LEU A 46 13.41 6.63 -7.07
CA LEU A 46 13.61 6.05 -5.75
C LEU A 46 14.85 6.62 -5.07
N ALA A 47 15.98 6.73 -5.77
CA ALA A 47 17.21 7.30 -5.23
C ALA A 47 17.04 8.76 -4.81
N ILE A 48 16.34 9.57 -5.62
CA ILE A 48 16.00 10.96 -5.27
C ILE A 48 15.16 10.98 -3.98
N TYR A 49 14.12 10.16 -3.88
CA TYR A 49 13.30 10.10 -2.65
C TYR A 49 14.10 9.64 -1.44
N LEU A 50 14.99 8.67 -1.61
CA LEU A 50 15.80 8.12 -0.52
C LEU A 50 16.78 9.14 0.08
N ILE A 51 17.15 10.17 -0.68
CA ILE A 51 18.00 11.27 -0.19
C ILE A 51 17.14 12.45 0.27
N LEU A 52 16.18 12.86 -0.56
CA LEU A 52 15.41 14.09 -0.34
C LEU A 52 14.44 13.95 0.84
N VAL A 53 13.76 12.81 0.98
CA VAL A 53 12.77 12.62 2.05
C VAL A 53 13.42 12.63 3.43
N PRO A 54 14.52 11.89 3.71
CA PRO A 54 15.19 11.98 5.00
C PRO A 54 15.76 13.36 5.28
N LEU A 55 16.31 14.03 4.27
CA LEU A 55 16.83 15.38 4.40
C LEU A 55 15.71 16.37 4.77
N MET A 56 14.59 16.31 4.06
CA MET A 56 13.40 17.11 4.37
C MET A 56 12.90 16.79 5.77
N ALA A 57 12.70 15.51 6.11
CA ALA A 57 12.23 15.09 7.42
C ALA A 57 13.16 15.59 8.54
N PHE A 58 14.48 15.52 8.33
CA PHE A 58 15.47 16.06 9.26
C PHE A 58 15.31 17.56 9.46
N PHE A 59 15.21 18.35 8.39
CA PHE A 59 15.01 19.81 8.50
C PHE A 59 13.65 20.17 9.11
N LEU A 60 12.57 19.47 8.72
CA LEU A 60 11.24 19.64 9.30
C LEU A 60 11.23 19.36 10.81
N LEU A 61 11.93 18.31 11.25
CA LEU A 61 12.03 17.94 12.66
C LEU A 61 12.95 18.91 13.45
N LYS A 62 14.07 19.32 12.85
CA LYS A 62 15.02 20.27 13.44
C LYS A 62 14.40 21.65 13.63
N ASP A 63 13.70 22.15 12.61
CA ASP A 63 13.19 23.52 12.56
C ASP A 63 11.68 23.60 12.85
N LYS A 64 11.13 22.56 13.49
CA LYS A 64 9.69 22.39 13.76
C LYS A 64 9.04 23.63 14.37
N GLU A 65 9.69 24.26 15.36
CA GLU A 65 9.14 25.40 16.09
C GLU A 65 9.05 26.64 15.20
N GLN A 66 10.06 26.88 14.35
CA GLN A 66 10.03 28.00 13.40
C GLN A 66 8.95 27.80 12.35
N MET A 67 8.81 26.58 11.81
CA MET A 67 7.78 26.27 10.82
C MET A 67 6.37 26.39 11.38
N ILE A 68 6.11 25.84 12.56
CA ILE A 68 4.80 25.96 13.23
C ILE A 68 4.47 27.43 13.47
N ASN A 69 5.44 28.24 13.92
CA ASN A 69 5.25 29.67 14.13
C ASN A 69 5.02 30.45 12.83
N ALA A 70 5.62 30.05 11.71
CA ALA A 70 5.37 30.63 10.39
C ALA A 70 3.96 30.32 9.90
N VAL A 71 3.53 29.05 10.01
CA VAL A 71 2.17 28.62 9.64
C VAL A 71 1.10 29.32 10.50
N ARG A 72 1.35 29.48 11.80
CA ARG A 72 0.46 30.22 12.74
C ARG A 72 0.25 31.69 12.38
N ARG A 73 1.14 32.31 11.59
CA ARG A 73 0.97 33.70 11.12
C ARG A 73 0.03 33.81 9.91
N VAL A 74 -0.17 32.71 9.18
CA VAL A 74 -1.00 32.65 7.97
C VAL A 74 -2.39 32.07 8.27
N LEU A 75 -2.51 31.21 9.28
CA LEU A 75 -3.80 30.61 9.66
C LEU A 75 -4.72 31.60 10.41
N PRO A 76 -6.05 31.60 10.15
CA PRO A 76 -7.02 32.42 10.87
C PRO A 76 -6.95 32.19 12.38
N ARG A 77 -7.14 33.25 13.15
CA ARG A 77 -6.86 33.35 14.59
C ARG A 77 -7.84 32.58 15.48
N ASN A 78 -8.45 31.50 15.01
CA ASN A 78 -9.25 30.60 15.84
C ASN A 78 -8.31 29.65 16.61
N ARG A 79 -7.63 30.23 17.60
CA ARG A 79 -6.51 29.64 18.35
C ARG A 79 -6.87 28.34 19.09
N GLY A 80 -8.15 28.11 19.36
CA GLY A 80 -8.66 26.89 20.00
C GLY A 80 -8.64 25.68 19.07
N LEU A 81 -9.36 25.75 17.94
CA LEU A 81 -9.49 24.64 16.99
C LEU A 81 -8.13 24.20 16.41
N ALA A 82 -7.29 25.13 15.95
CA ALA A 82 -6.00 24.77 15.36
C ALA A 82 -5.04 24.11 16.36
N GLY A 83 -5.11 24.49 17.65
CA GLY A 83 -4.33 23.87 18.72
C GLY A 83 -4.82 22.46 19.06
N GLN A 84 -6.14 22.27 19.11
CA GLN A 84 -6.76 20.97 19.37
C GLN A 84 -6.47 19.99 18.22
N VAL A 85 -6.68 20.40 16.96
CA VAL A 85 -6.39 19.57 15.79
C VAL A 85 -4.91 19.16 15.74
N TRP A 86 -3.99 20.06 16.12
CA TRP A 86 -2.56 19.72 16.18
C TRP A 86 -2.24 18.62 17.20
N ILE A 87 -2.81 18.72 18.41
CA ILE A 87 -2.61 17.73 19.48
C ILE A 87 -3.20 16.38 19.05
N GLU A 88 -4.42 16.38 18.51
CA GLU A 88 -5.09 15.18 18.02
C GLU A 88 -4.31 14.53 16.89
N MET A 89 -3.83 15.30 15.91
CA MET A 89 -3.03 14.78 14.80
C MET A 89 -1.74 14.12 15.31
N ASN A 90 -1.02 14.77 16.23
CA ASN A 90 0.19 14.21 16.80
C ASN A 90 -0.08 12.89 17.56
N GLN A 91 -1.18 12.83 18.31
CA GLN A 91 -1.62 11.62 19.01
C GLN A 91 -1.97 10.51 18.02
N GLN A 92 -2.75 10.80 16.97
CA GLN A 92 -3.16 9.83 15.95
C GLN A 92 -1.97 9.28 15.16
N ILE A 93 -1.03 10.14 14.73
CA ILE A 93 0.19 9.70 14.04
C ILE A 93 1.02 8.80 14.96
N THR A 94 1.20 9.19 16.22
CA THR A 94 1.98 8.40 17.18
C THR A 94 1.34 7.03 17.44
N ASN A 95 0.03 7.00 17.67
CA ASN A 95 -0.72 5.76 17.89
C ASN A 95 -0.68 4.87 16.64
N TYR A 96 -0.85 5.44 15.45
CA TYR A 96 -0.78 4.71 14.20
C TYR A 96 0.58 4.07 13.95
N ILE A 97 1.68 4.83 14.14
CA ILE A 97 3.04 4.30 13.99
C ILE A 97 3.29 3.16 14.99
N ARG A 98 2.90 3.34 16.26
CA ARG A 98 3.04 2.30 17.29
C ARG A 98 2.23 1.05 16.95
N GLY A 99 0.98 1.23 16.51
CA GLY A 99 0.10 0.16 16.05
C GLY A 99 0.71 -0.60 14.89
N LYS A 100 1.20 0.11 13.85
CA LYS A 100 1.85 -0.50 12.68
C LYS A 100 3.12 -1.28 13.04
N VAL A 101 3.98 -0.75 13.92
CA VAL A 101 5.16 -1.48 14.38
C VAL A 101 4.77 -2.75 15.13
N LEU A 102 3.78 -2.67 16.01
CA LEU A 102 3.28 -3.83 16.76
C LEU A 102 2.67 -4.88 15.83
N GLU A 103 1.88 -4.46 14.85
CA GLU A 103 1.30 -5.31 13.80
C GLU A 103 2.39 -6.06 13.02
N MET A 104 3.42 -5.36 12.54
CA MET A 104 4.55 -5.97 11.82
C MET A 104 5.25 -7.05 12.66
N VAL A 105 5.44 -6.80 13.95
CA VAL A 105 6.06 -7.76 14.88
C VAL A 105 5.14 -8.96 15.12
N ILE A 106 3.86 -8.74 15.41
CA ILE A 106 2.91 -9.83 15.69
C ILE A 106 2.75 -10.72 14.46
N VAL A 107 2.49 -10.14 13.29
CA VAL A 107 2.31 -10.90 12.05
C VAL A 107 3.61 -11.60 11.65
N GLY A 108 4.75 -10.93 11.79
CA GLY A 108 6.06 -11.53 11.52
C GLY A 108 6.35 -12.74 12.42
N VAL A 109 6.12 -12.61 13.72
CA VAL A 109 6.32 -13.71 14.68
C VAL A 109 5.32 -14.85 14.45
N ALA A 110 4.03 -14.55 14.26
CA ALA A 110 3.01 -15.55 14.00
C ALA A 110 3.32 -16.35 12.71
N THR A 111 3.71 -15.64 11.65
CA THR A 111 4.11 -16.27 10.38
C THR A 111 5.38 -17.09 10.55
N TYR A 112 6.37 -16.59 11.30
CA TYR A 112 7.59 -17.34 11.59
C TYR A 112 7.30 -18.64 12.30
N LEU A 113 6.44 -18.63 13.33
CA LEU A 113 6.05 -19.84 14.06
C LEU A 113 5.40 -20.87 13.13
N VAL A 114 4.47 -20.44 12.25
CA VAL A 114 3.85 -21.33 11.26
C VAL A 114 4.90 -21.94 10.33
N PHE A 115 5.78 -21.12 9.75
CA PHE A 115 6.81 -21.58 8.83
C PHE A 115 7.86 -22.46 9.52
N PHE A 116 8.20 -22.17 10.78
CA PHE A 116 9.15 -22.95 11.57
C PHE A 116 8.58 -24.33 11.94
N ILE A 117 7.33 -24.40 12.39
CA ILE A 117 6.68 -25.67 12.75
C ILE A 117 6.54 -26.59 11.54
N LEU A 118 6.31 -26.03 10.35
CA LEU A 118 6.20 -26.77 9.10
C LEU A 118 7.55 -27.02 8.41
N ASP A 119 8.68 -26.69 9.05
CA ASP A 119 10.03 -26.87 8.51
C ASP A 119 10.26 -26.22 7.12
N MET A 120 9.67 -25.04 6.91
CA MET A 120 9.82 -24.25 5.69
C MET A 120 11.23 -23.66 5.62
N ARG A 121 11.90 -23.85 4.48
CA ARG A 121 13.20 -23.22 4.20
C ARG A 121 13.05 -21.71 4.15
N TYR A 122 14.03 -21.02 4.71
CA TYR A 122 14.03 -19.55 4.81
C TYR A 122 12.85 -19.00 5.63
N SER A 123 12.31 -19.78 6.58
CA SER A 123 11.19 -19.41 7.46
C SER A 123 11.34 -18.01 8.06
N LEU A 124 12.50 -17.68 8.66
CA LEU A 124 12.76 -16.37 9.24
C LEU A 124 12.74 -15.25 8.19
N LEU A 125 13.43 -15.44 7.06
CA LEU A 125 13.50 -14.44 5.99
C LEU A 125 12.11 -14.13 5.43
N LEU A 126 11.34 -15.18 5.10
CA LEU A 126 10.00 -15.02 4.55
C LEU A 126 9.05 -14.41 5.58
N ALA A 127 9.14 -14.81 6.85
CA ALA A 127 8.31 -14.23 7.91
C ALA A 127 8.61 -12.75 8.17
N VAL A 128 9.88 -12.34 8.13
CA VAL A 128 10.26 -10.91 8.20
C VAL A 128 9.70 -10.15 7.00
N LEU A 129 9.80 -10.71 5.79
CA LEU A 129 9.19 -10.08 4.61
C LEU A 129 7.68 -9.95 4.78
N VAL A 130 6.99 -10.97 5.28
CA VAL A 130 5.55 -10.95 5.51
C VAL A 130 5.20 -9.89 6.55
N GLY A 131 5.89 -9.85 7.68
CA GLY A 131 5.68 -8.84 8.72
C GLY A 131 5.88 -7.42 8.19
N LEU A 132 6.97 -7.15 7.46
CA LEU A 132 7.23 -5.84 6.84
C LEU A 132 6.20 -5.49 5.76
N SER A 133 5.65 -6.48 5.08
CA SER A 133 4.66 -6.26 4.02
C SER A 133 3.37 -5.61 4.52
N VAL A 134 3.02 -5.82 5.79
CA VAL A 134 1.82 -5.24 6.42
C VAL A 134 1.86 -3.71 6.47
N LEU A 135 3.05 -3.12 6.30
CA LEU A 135 3.22 -1.67 6.13
C LEU A 135 2.47 -1.17 4.89
N ILE A 136 2.38 -1.98 3.81
CA ILE A 136 1.76 -1.59 2.54
C ILE A 136 0.39 -2.29 2.42
N PRO A 137 -0.74 -1.58 2.67
CA PRO A 137 -2.07 -2.17 2.62
C PRO A 137 -2.35 -2.82 1.27
N TYR A 138 -2.92 -4.03 1.29
CA TYR A 138 -3.32 -4.86 0.14
C TYR A 138 -2.16 -5.33 -0.76
N ILE A 139 -1.26 -4.44 -1.17
CA ILE A 139 -0.16 -4.75 -2.08
C ILE A 139 0.92 -5.58 -1.39
N GLY A 140 1.24 -5.28 -0.12
CA GLY A 140 2.29 -5.99 0.61
C GLY A 140 1.99 -7.49 0.73
N ALA A 141 0.79 -7.84 1.17
CA ALA A 141 0.35 -9.22 1.30
C ALA A 141 0.44 -9.97 -0.05
N VAL A 142 0.01 -9.36 -1.15
CA VAL A 142 0.10 -9.98 -2.49
C VAL A 142 1.55 -10.17 -2.92
N LEU A 143 2.39 -9.14 -2.78
CA LEU A 143 3.79 -9.18 -3.21
C LEU A 143 4.59 -10.25 -2.47
N VAL A 144 4.37 -10.43 -1.17
CA VAL A 144 5.12 -11.40 -0.37
C VAL A 144 4.51 -12.81 -0.40
N THR A 145 3.23 -12.94 -0.73
CA THR A 145 2.64 -14.26 -0.98
C THR A 145 3.33 -14.98 -2.14
N ILE A 146 3.75 -14.24 -3.18
CA ILE A 146 4.46 -14.82 -4.34
C ILE A 146 5.72 -15.60 -3.92
N PRO A 147 6.73 -15.01 -3.26
CA PRO A 147 7.92 -15.74 -2.85
C PRO A 147 7.61 -16.86 -1.84
N VAL A 148 6.61 -16.70 -0.96
CA VAL A 148 6.17 -17.78 -0.04
C VAL A 148 5.67 -18.99 -0.83
N VAL A 149 4.76 -18.79 -1.78
CA VAL A 149 4.22 -19.85 -2.65
C VAL A 149 5.32 -20.48 -3.49
N VAL A 150 6.19 -19.67 -4.08
CA VAL A 150 7.31 -20.15 -4.90
C VAL A 150 8.24 -21.03 -4.08
N VAL A 151 8.69 -20.58 -2.91
CA VAL A 151 9.58 -21.38 -2.05
C VAL A 151 8.90 -22.69 -1.61
N ALA A 152 7.62 -22.64 -1.23
CA ALA A 152 6.87 -23.83 -0.83
C ALA A 152 6.75 -24.84 -1.98
N MET A 153 6.46 -24.36 -3.19
CA MET A 153 6.35 -25.19 -4.38
C MET A 153 7.70 -25.80 -4.77
N PHE A 154 8.80 -25.06 -4.66
CA PHE A 154 10.14 -25.61 -4.93
C PHE A 154 10.61 -26.60 -3.85
N GLN A 155 10.17 -26.43 -2.61
CA GLN A 155 10.55 -27.30 -1.50
C GLN A 155 9.80 -28.63 -1.51
N TRP A 156 8.47 -28.60 -1.65
CA TRP A 156 7.63 -29.81 -1.51
C TRP A 156 6.85 -30.19 -2.78
N GLY A 157 6.87 -29.37 -3.83
CA GLY A 157 5.97 -29.54 -4.98
C GLY A 157 4.51 -29.24 -4.62
N ILE A 158 3.59 -29.58 -5.51
CA ILE A 158 2.15 -29.45 -5.26
C ILE A 158 1.68 -30.73 -4.54
N GLY A 159 1.80 -30.72 -3.21
CA GLY A 159 1.47 -31.85 -2.34
C GLY A 159 0.72 -31.44 -1.07
N ALA A 160 0.57 -32.39 -0.14
CA ALA A 160 -0.12 -32.14 1.13
C ALA A 160 0.57 -31.06 1.97
N ASP A 161 1.90 -31.09 2.08
CA ASP A 161 2.68 -30.12 2.86
C ASP A 161 2.55 -28.70 2.32
N PHE A 162 2.57 -28.56 0.98
CA PHE A 162 2.32 -27.29 0.31
C PHE A 162 0.95 -26.72 0.67
N TRP A 163 -0.12 -27.51 0.54
CA TRP A 163 -1.47 -27.03 0.86
C TRP A 163 -1.66 -26.74 2.35
N THR A 164 -1.08 -27.57 3.23
CA THR A 164 -1.07 -27.31 4.67
C THR A 164 -0.43 -25.97 4.99
N LEU A 165 0.74 -25.68 4.40
CA LEU A 165 1.40 -24.39 4.61
C LEU A 165 0.60 -23.22 4.05
N ILE A 166 0.04 -23.33 2.84
CA ILE A 166 -0.77 -22.26 2.25
C ILE A 166 -2.01 -21.99 3.09
N ILE A 167 -2.70 -23.02 3.57
CA ILE A 167 -3.87 -22.87 4.43
C ILE A 167 -3.47 -22.21 5.75
N ALA A 168 -2.41 -22.68 6.41
CA ALA A 168 -1.93 -22.10 7.66
C ALA A 168 -1.52 -20.63 7.49
N TYR A 169 -0.83 -20.31 6.40
CA TYR A 169 -0.47 -18.94 6.04
C TYR A 169 -1.70 -18.07 5.78
N LEU A 170 -2.70 -18.56 5.04
CA LEU A 170 -3.95 -17.83 4.81
C LEU A 170 -4.74 -17.61 6.08
N VAL A 171 -4.69 -18.55 7.04
CA VAL A 171 -5.27 -18.33 8.38
C VAL A 171 -4.58 -17.17 9.09
N VAL A 172 -3.25 -17.09 9.05
CA VAL A 172 -2.52 -15.94 9.63
C VAL A 172 -2.93 -14.63 8.96
N GLN A 173 -3.00 -14.59 7.62
CA GLN A 173 -3.44 -13.40 6.87
C GLN A 173 -4.89 -13.03 7.16
N GLY A 174 -5.76 -14.03 7.32
CA GLY A 174 -7.16 -13.82 7.69
C GLY A 174 -7.30 -13.26 9.10
N LEU A 175 -6.52 -13.76 10.06
CA LEU A 175 -6.47 -13.24 11.43
C LEU A 175 -5.90 -11.82 11.47
N ASP A 176 -4.89 -11.52 10.66
CA ASP A 176 -4.35 -10.17 10.54
C ASP A 176 -5.44 -9.17 10.11
N GLY A 177 -6.08 -9.41 8.96
CA GLY A 177 -7.07 -8.49 8.42
C GLY A 177 -8.39 -8.39 9.21
N ASN A 178 -8.84 -9.49 9.82
CA ASN A 178 -10.17 -9.54 10.47
C ASN A 178 -10.15 -9.41 11.99
N LEU A 179 -9.01 -9.65 12.65
CA LEU A 179 -8.90 -9.61 14.11
C LEU A 179 -7.83 -8.62 14.55
N LEU A 180 -6.62 -8.72 14.03
CA LEU A 180 -5.50 -7.91 14.49
C LEU A 180 -5.68 -6.43 14.14
N VAL A 181 -6.05 -6.13 12.88
CA VAL A 181 -6.31 -4.76 12.44
C VAL A 181 -7.40 -4.08 13.27
N PRO A 182 -8.60 -4.67 13.50
CA PRO A 182 -9.60 -4.08 14.39
C PRO A 182 -9.14 -3.84 15.83
N ILE A 183 -8.32 -4.74 16.39
CA ILE A 183 -7.80 -4.63 17.76
C ILE A 183 -6.76 -3.50 17.85
N LEU A 184 -5.84 -3.41 16.90
CA LEU A 184 -4.76 -2.42 16.90
C LEU A 184 -5.24 -1.03 16.47
N PHE A 185 -6.28 -0.95 15.64
CA PHE A 185 -6.82 0.27 15.08
C PHE A 185 -8.33 0.39 15.37
N SER A 186 -8.71 0.32 16.65
CA SER A 186 -10.11 0.39 17.09
C SER A 186 -10.85 1.67 16.63
N GLU A 187 -10.12 2.77 16.43
CA GLU A 187 -10.66 4.01 15.84
C GLU A 187 -11.04 3.84 14.36
N ALA A 188 -10.30 3.02 13.61
CA ALA A 188 -10.64 2.68 12.23
C ALA A 188 -11.91 1.82 12.15
N VAL A 189 -12.19 0.99 13.15
CA VAL A 189 -13.43 0.20 13.25
C VAL A 189 -14.66 1.08 13.41
N ASN A 190 -14.51 2.28 13.98
CA ASN A 190 -15.58 3.28 14.10
C ASN A 190 -15.80 4.09 12.81
N LEU A 191 -15.05 3.79 11.74
CA LEU A 191 -15.28 4.35 10.41
C LEU A 191 -16.11 3.36 9.59
N HIS A 192 -17.11 3.87 8.88
CA HIS A 192 -17.82 3.06 7.90
C HIS A 192 -16.83 2.58 6.82
N PRO A 193 -16.84 1.30 6.39
CA PRO A 193 -15.86 0.77 5.42
C PRO A 193 -15.74 1.61 4.13
N LEU A 194 -16.87 2.19 3.68
CA LEU A 194 -16.91 3.12 2.55
C LEU A 194 -15.99 4.34 2.76
N VAL A 195 -15.91 4.89 3.98
CA VAL A 195 -15.05 6.04 4.30
C VAL A 195 -13.58 5.66 4.17
N ILE A 196 -13.21 4.44 4.59
CA ILE A 196 -11.84 3.93 4.44
C ILE A 196 -11.50 3.79 2.94
N ILE A 197 -12.37 3.16 2.15
CA ILE A 197 -12.17 2.99 0.71
C ILE A 197 -12.06 4.35 0.01
N LEU A 198 -12.97 5.28 0.30
CA LEU A 198 -12.93 6.63 -0.27
C LEU A 198 -11.65 7.37 0.12
N SER A 199 -11.21 7.23 1.36
CA SER A 199 -9.96 7.85 1.84
C SER A 199 -8.75 7.28 1.11
N VAL A 200 -8.68 5.96 0.90
CA VAL A 200 -7.61 5.32 0.12
C VAL A 200 -7.60 5.83 -1.33
N ILE A 201 -8.76 5.97 -1.96
CA ILE A 201 -8.86 6.46 -3.34
C ILE A 201 -8.45 7.93 -3.43
N ILE A 202 -8.98 8.78 -2.54
CA ILE A 202 -8.73 10.22 -2.54
C ILE A 202 -7.27 10.50 -2.20
N PHE A 203 -6.80 10.05 -1.04
CA PHE A 203 -5.43 10.32 -0.60
C PHE A 203 -4.42 9.58 -1.47
N GLY A 204 -4.72 8.34 -1.88
CA GLY A 204 -3.90 7.60 -2.83
C GLY A 204 -3.78 8.31 -4.19
N GLY A 205 -4.84 8.96 -4.67
CA GLY A 205 -4.77 9.79 -5.88
C GLY A 205 -3.93 11.06 -5.70
N LEU A 206 -3.94 11.66 -4.49
CA LEU A 206 -3.21 12.90 -4.19
C LEU A 206 -1.71 12.70 -3.98
N TRP A 207 -1.32 11.66 -3.22
CA TRP A 207 0.06 11.44 -2.77
C TRP A 207 0.63 10.07 -3.14
N GLY A 208 -0.08 9.29 -3.95
CA GLY A 208 0.33 7.94 -4.34
C GLY A 208 0.46 7.03 -3.13
N PHE A 209 1.61 6.37 -3.02
CA PHE A 209 1.93 5.42 -1.94
C PHE A 209 1.68 5.99 -0.54
N TRP A 210 2.15 7.21 -0.27
CA TRP A 210 2.01 7.84 1.04
C TRP A 210 0.56 8.13 1.40
N GLY A 211 -0.26 8.47 0.40
CA GLY A 211 -1.69 8.70 0.60
C GLY A 211 -2.45 7.44 0.97
N VAL A 212 -2.11 6.30 0.36
CA VAL A 212 -2.66 4.99 0.74
C VAL A 212 -2.20 4.59 2.14
N PHE A 213 -0.91 4.77 2.45
CA PHE A 213 -0.35 4.46 3.77
C PHE A 213 -1.05 5.23 4.90
N PHE A 214 -1.22 6.54 4.73
CA PHE A 214 -1.85 7.40 5.74
C PHE A 214 -3.37 7.50 5.62
N ALA A 215 -4.02 6.69 4.77
CA ALA A 215 -5.45 6.81 4.50
C ALA A 215 -6.31 6.71 5.77
N ILE A 216 -5.98 5.79 6.69
CA ILE A 216 -6.72 5.60 7.94
C ILE A 216 -6.55 6.82 8.86
N PRO A 217 -5.33 7.25 9.26
CA PRO A 217 -5.14 8.46 10.06
C PRO A 217 -5.82 9.70 9.48
N LEU A 218 -5.69 9.90 8.16
CA LEU A 218 -6.30 11.04 7.49
C LEU A 218 -7.83 10.96 7.49
N ALA A 219 -8.40 9.78 7.34
CA ALA A 219 -9.84 9.57 7.45
C ALA A 219 -10.37 9.91 8.85
N THR A 220 -9.69 9.46 9.90
CA THR A 220 -10.04 9.83 11.29
C THR A 220 -9.89 11.31 11.54
N LEU A 221 -8.84 11.95 10.99
CA LEU A 221 -8.65 13.40 11.10
C LEU A 221 -9.80 14.16 10.44
N VAL A 222 -10.17 13.80 9.21
CA VAL A 222 -11.30 14.44 8.50
C VAL A 222 -12.59 14.28 9.30
N LYS A 223 -12.85 13.08 9.84
CA LYS A 223 -14.00 12.83 10.72
C LYS A 223 -13.98 13.71 11.97
N ALA A 224 -12.81 13.86 12.62
CA ALA A 224 -12.65 14.68 13.81
C ALA A 224 -12.88 16.16 13.52
N VAL A 225 -12.32 16.68 12.42
CA VAL A 225 -12.51 18.07 12.00
C VAL A 225 -13.98 18.36 11.67
N ILE A 226 -14.68 17.44 10.99
CA ILE A 226 -16.11 17.58 10.70
C ILE A 226 -16.93 17.61 11.99
N HIS A 227 -16.63 16.74 12.97
CA HIS A 227 -17.33 16.73 14.26
C HIS A 227 -17.01 17.94 15.15
N ALA A 228 -15.80 18.49 15.04
CA ALA A 228 -15.39 19.68 15.78
C ALA A 228 -15.87 20.99 15.13
N TRP A 229 -16.48 20.92 13.94
CA TRP A 229 -17.04 22.10 13.28
C TRP A 229 -18.29 22.56 14.04
N PRO A 230 -18.35 23.80 14.54
CA PRO A 230 -19.51 24.27 15.31
C PRO A 230 -20.78 24.27 14.47
N ASP A 231 -21.85 23.65 14.97
CA ASP A 231 -23.22 23.73 14.42
C ASP A 231 -23.89 25.11 14.66
N ASP A 232 -23.12 26.12 15.11
CA ASP A 232 -23.64 27.42 15.56
C ASP A 232 -24.11 28.37 14.43
N MET A 233 -24.34 27.87 13.21
CA MET A 233 -24.87 28.70 12.11
C MET A 233 -26.34 28.45 11.76
N LEU A 234 -27.06 27.59 12.47
CA LEU A 234 -28.44 27.21 12.10
C LEU A 234 -29.56 27.61 13.06
N VAL A 235 -29.35 28.43 14.10
CA VAL A 235 -30.41 28.71 15.09
C VAL A 235 -30.87 30.18 15.22
N ASP A 236 -30.26 31.17 14.55
CA ASP A 236 -30.60 32.59 14.81
C ASP A 236 -31.38 33.31 13.69
N VAL A 237 -32.38 32.65 13.09
CA VAL A 237 -33.30 33.29 12.11
C VAL A 237 -34.78 33.17 12.53
N GLY A 238 -35.07 32.66 13.74
CA GLY A 238 -36.43 32.34 14.18
C GLY A 238 -37.15 33.38 15.06
N ASP A 239 -36.42 34.21 15.80
CA ASP A 239 -37.00 34.96 16.94
C ASP A 239 -37.09 36.50 16.75
N GLU A 240 -37.07 36.99 15.51
CA GLU A 240 -37.35 38.40 15.19
C GLU A 240 -38.52 38.58 14.21
N VAL A 241 -39.69 37.99 14.50
CA VAL A 241 -40.96 38.58 14.02
C VAL A 241 -42.01 38.47 15.12
N LYS A 242 -42.09 39.55 15.92
CA LYS A 242 -43.33 39.96 16.58
C LYS A 242 -44.30 40.54 15.57
#